data_AF-B9TQT6-F1
#
_entry.id   AF-B9TQT6-F1
#
_cell.length_a   1.000
_cell.length_b   1.000
_cell.length_c   1.000
_cell.angle_alpha   90.00
_cell.angle_beta   90.00
_cell.angle_gamma   90.00
#
_symmetry.space_group_name_H-M   'P 1'
#
loop_
_entity.id
_entity.type
_entity.pdbx_description
1 polymer ?
#
loop_
_entity_poly.entity_id
_entity_poly.type
_entity_poly.pdbx_seq_one_letter_code
_entity_poly.pdbx_strand_id
1 'polypeptide(L)'
;MSADDAKALCIKPEEAVNKRRLDRAKANYLSPASQTDWFELVDFDIGNGTQEELADHAGAMVPWTPKPIFDGVSYEAIDAVLDMIEAGMPPDGIRFSKDETAKDRWVVPHMTALDEIWTEDRARVSSEVKI
;
A
#
# COMPACT_ATOMS: atom_id res chain seq x y z
N MET A 1 -5.62 -7.27 -11.28
CA MET A 1 -4.57 -6.38 -11.83
C MET A 1 -3.43 -7.25 -12.36
N SER A 2 -2.38 -6.70 -12.99
CA SER A 2 -1.21 -7.50 -13.37
C SER A 2 -0.36 -7.86 -12.14
N ALA A 3 0.48 -8.90 -12.23
CA ALA A 3 1.38 -9.26 -11.12
C ALA A 3 2.41 -8.15 -10.83
N ASP A 4 2.88 -7.45 -11.86
CA ASP A 4 3.83 -6.35 -11.72
C ASP A 4 3.19 -5.13 -11.03
N ASP A 5 1.94 -4.81 -11.38
CA ASP A 5 1.18 -3.74 -10.69
C ASP A 5 0.96 -4.09 -9.21
N ALA A 6 0.58 -5.35 -8.92
CA ALA A 6 0.36 -5.80 -7.54
C ALA A 6 1.64 -5.68 -6.71
N LYS A 7 2.78 -6.07 -7.29
CA LYS A 7 4.09 -5.92 -6.65
C LYS A 7 4.45 -4.45 -6.42
N ALA A 8 4.23 -3.58 -7.41
CA ALA A 8 4.52 -2.16 -7.31
C ALA A 8 3.67 -1.44 -6.25
N LEU A 9 2.44 -1.90 -6.05
CA LEU A 9 1.50 -1.35 -5.05
C LEU A 9 1.55 -2.07 -3.70
N CYS A 10 2.48 -3.02 -3.51
CA CYS A 10 2.60 -3.83 -2.30
C CYS A 10 1.31 -4.60 -1.93
N ILE A 11 0.56 -5.05 -2.93
CA ILE A 11 -0.70 -5.79 -2.75
C ILE A 11 -0.42 -7.28 -2.84
N LYS A 12 -1.00 -8.06 -1.93
CA LYS A 12 -0.85 -9.51 -1.92
C LYS A 12 -1.54 -10.14 -3.14
N PRO A 13 -1.02 -11.26 -3.68
CA PRO A 13 -1.61 -11.90 -4.86
C PRO A 13 -3.11 -12.22 -4.72
N GLU A 14 -3.55 -12.64 -3.53
CA GLU A 14 -4.95 -12.95 -3.22
C GLU A 14 -5.87 -11.73 -3.30
N GLU A 15 -5.43 -10.57 -2.82
CA GLU A 15 -6.16 -9.31 -2.89
C GLU A 15 -6.13 -8.74 -4.31
N ALA A 16 -5.12 -9.10 -5.11
CA ALA A 16 -4.95 -8.56 -6.45
C ALA A 16 -5.97 -9.10 -7.47
N VAL A 17 -6.62 -10.22 -7.14
CA VAL A 17 -7.56 -10.95 -8.02
C VAL A 17 -8.81 -10.12 -8.30
N ASN A 18 -9.30 -9.34 -7.34
CA ASN A 18 -10.54 -8.57 -7.50
C ASN A 18 -10.30 -7.11 -7.97
N LYS A 19 -9.06 -6.62 -8.00
CA LYS A 19 -8.79 -5.25 -8.49
C LYS A 19 -8.62 -5.17 -9.99
N ARG A 20 -9.10 -4.09 -10.61
CA ARG A 20 -8.98 -3.82 -12.05
C ARG A 20 -8.38 -2.44 -12.28
N ARG A 21 -7.51 -2.35 -13.28
CA ARG A 21 -6.92 -1.12 -13.78
C ARG A 21 -7.63 -0.75 -15.07
N LEU A 22 -8.11 0.48 -15.19
CA LEU A 22 -8.67 1.01 -16.41
C LEU A 22 -7.74 2.09 -16.97
N ASP A 23 -7.02 1.72 -18.01
CA ASP A 23 -6.18 2.67 -18.75
C ASP A 23 -6.98 3.34 -19.86
N ARG A 24 -6.78 4.65 -20.03
CA ARG A 24 -7.46 5.41 -21.07
C ARG A 24 -6.76 5.24 -22.41
N ALA A 25 -7.33 4.43 -23.31
CA ALA A 25 -6.75 4.10 -24.61
C ALA A 25 -6.78 5.23 -25.67
N LYS A 26 -7.44 6.38 -25.41
CA LYS A 26 -7.51 7.52 -26.34
C LYS A 26 -7.22 8.85 -25.62
N ALA A 27 -5.97 9.29 -25.72
CA ALA A 27 -5.41 10.41 -24.95
C ALA A 27 -5.72 11.82 -25.49
N ASN A 28 -6.24 11.95 -26.72
CA ASN A 28 -6.28 13.24 -27.44
C ASN A 28 -7.27 14.29 -26.88
N TYR A 29 -8.04 13.97 -25.84
CA TYR A 29 -9.04 14.89 -25.26
C TYR A 29 -8.81 15.22 -23.78
N LEU A 30 -7.71 14.78 -23.18
CA LEU A 30 -7.51 14.90 -21.73
C LEU A 30 -6.10 15.39 -21.39
N SER A 31 -6.00 16.12 -20.28
CA SER A 31 -4.72 16.62 -19.75
C SER A 31 -3.74 15.47 -19.47
N PRO A 32 -2.43 15.61 -19.75
CA PRO A 32 -1.41 14.57 -19.57
C PRO A 32 -1.29 13.99 -18.15
N ALA A 33 -1.89 14.64 -17.15
CA ALA A 33 -1.94 14.19 -15.77
C ALA A 33 -3.04 13.14 -15.49
N SER A 34 -3.69 12.58 -16.52
CA SER A 34 -4.89 11.77 -16.35
C SER A 34 -4.59 10.46 -15.61
N GLN A 35 -5.05 10.43 -14.36
CA GLN A 35 -4.99 9.32 -13.41
C GLN A 35 -5.44 8.00 -14.03
N THR A 36 -4.67 6.96 -13.77
CA THR A 36 -5.11 5.57 -13.95
C THR A 36 -6.25 5.31 -12.98
N ASP A 37 -7.41 4.94 -13.52
CA ASP A 37 -8.60 4.64 -12.72
C ASP A 37 -8.51 3.19 -12.23
N TRP A 38 -8.69 3.01 -10.92
CA TRP A 38 -8.60 1.71 -10.25
C TRP A 38 -9.96 1.34 -9.67
N PHE A 39 -10.29 0.06 -9.74
CA PHE A 39 -11.58 -0.48 -9.30
C PHE A 39 -11.40 -1.77 -8.53
N GLU A 40 -12.32 -2.04 -7.63
CA GLU A 40 -12.48 -3.32 -6.93
C GLU A 40 -13.78 -3.98 -7.35
N LEU A 41 -13.74 -5.28 -7.66
CA LEU A 41 -14.93 -6.09 -7.81
C LEU A 41 -15.44 -6.51 -6.43
N VAL A 42 -16.59 -5.98 -6.04
CA VAL A 42 -17.29 -6.31 -4.79
C VAL A 42 -18.51 -7.16 -5.12
N ASP A 43 -18.68 -8.23 -4.35
CA ASP A 43 -19.88 -9.07 -4.35
C ASP A 43 -20.88 -8.54 -3.33
N PHE A 44 -22.15 -8.46 -3.69
CA PHE A 44 -23.22 -8.05 -2.79
C PHE A 44 -24.53 -8.78 -3.07
N ASP A 45 -25.30 -9.01 -2.00
CA ASP A 45 -26.65 -9.56 -2.04
C ASP A 45 -27.62 -8.52 -2.63
N ILE A 46 -28.42 -8.91 -3.62
CA ILE A 46 -29.38 -8.01 -4.28
C ILE A 46 -30.73 -7.90 -3.57
N GLY A 47 -30.91 -8.58 -2.45
CA GLY A 47 -32.06 -8.50 -1.56
C GLY A 47 -33.32 -9.19 -2.09
N ASN A 48 -33.18 -10.14 -3.01
CA ASN A 48 -34.31 -10.87 -3.60
C ASN A 48 -34.57 -12.25 -2.97
N GLY A 49 -33.81 -12.62 -1.94
CA GLY A 49 -34.03 -13.87 -1.20
C GLY A 49 -35.38 -13.89 -0.46
N THR A 50 -35.94 -15.08 -0.31
CA THR A 50 -37.18 -15.31 0.44
C THR A 50 -36.96 -16.40 1.50
N GLN A 51 -38.01 -16.78 2.25
CA GLN A 51 -37.90 -17.89 3.20
C GLN A 51 -37.70 -19.25 2.50
N GLU A 52 -38.11 -19.37 1.24
CA GLU A 52 -38.09 -20.62 0.46
C GLU A 52 -36.92 -20.68 -0.53
N GLU A 53 -36.34 -19.53 -0.89
CA GLU A 53 -35.30 -19.39 -1.91
C GLU A 53 -34.14 -18.52 -1.42
N LEU A 54 -32.91 -18.93 -1.70
CA LEU A 54 -31.70 -18.17 -1.36
C LEU A 54 -31.63 -16.86 -2.17
N ALA A 55 -30.98 -15.85 -1.59
CA ALA A 55 -30.74 -14.60 -2.28
C ALA A 55 -29.70 -14.76 -3.41
N ASP A 56 -29.92 -14.05 -4.50
CA ASP A 56 -28.94 -13.94 -5.57
C ASP A 56 -27.86 -12.91 -5.18
N HIS A 57 -26.67 -13.12 -5.73
CA HIS A 57 -25.54 -12.21 -5.57
C HIS A 57 -25.18 -11.58 -6.91
N ALA A 58 -24.76 -10.32 -6.87
CA ALA A 58 -24.25 -9.59 -8.01
C ALA A 58 -22.87 -9.00 -7.71
N GLY A 59 -22.05 -8.88 -8.76
CA GLY A 59 -20.76 -8.20 -8.70
C GLY A 59 -20.86 -6.77 -9.23
N ALA A 60 -20.33 -5.79 -8.50
CA ALA A 60 -20.16 -4.42 -8.96
C ALA A 60 -18.68 -4.00 -8.94
N MET A 61 -18.28 -3.20 -9.93
CA MET A 61 -17.00 -2.51 -9.90
C MET A 61 -17.16 -1.19 -9.13
N VAL A 62 -16.52 -1.09 -7.97
CA VAL A 62 -16.48 0.14 -7.17
C VAL A 62 -15.14 0.84 -7.36
N PRO A 63 -15.09 2.19 -7.42
CA PRO A 63 -13.83 2.92 -7.42
C PRO A 63 -13.00 2.52 -6.20
N TRP A 64 -11.73 2.22 -6.42
CA TRP A 64 -10.79 1.84 -5.38
C TRP A 64 -9.49 2.58 -5.63
N THR A 65 -8.90 3.18 -4.59
CA THR A 65 -7.61 3.85 -4.69
C THR A 65 -6.59 3.06 -3.88
N PRO A 66 -5.41 2.74 -4.43
CA PRO A 66 -4.36 2.11 -3.66
C PRO A 66 -4.01 2.98 -2.45
N LYS A 67 -3.77 2.32 -1.32
CA LYS A 67 -3.29 2.99 -0.13
C LYS A 67 -1.94 3.65 -0.42
N PRO A 68 -1.68 4.86 0.11
CA PRO A 68 -0.35 5.44 0.08
C PRO A 68 0.69 4.50 0.70
N ILE A 69 1.94 4.56 0.22
CA ILE A 69 3.05 3.72 0.70
C ILE A 69 3.26 3.88 2.22
N PHE A 70 3.02 5.08 2.74
CA PHE A 70 3.13 5.42 4.16
C PHE A 70 1.77 5.47 4.88
N ASP A 71 0.74 4.80 4.34
CA ASP A 71 -0.57 4.72 5.02
C ASP A 71 -0.40 4.14 6.44
N GLY A 72 -1.02 4.81 7.40
CA GLY A 72 -0.94 4.47 8.82
C GLY A 72 0.39 4.80 9.50
N VAL A 73 1.30 5.53 8.85
CA VAL A 73 2.54 5.98 9.51
C VAL A 73 2.50 7.48 9.76
N SER A 74 2.79 7.87 11.00
CA SER A 74 3.03 9.26 11.39
C SER A 74 4.32 9.83 10.77
N TYR A 75 4.32 11.14 10.58
CA TYR A 75 5.53 11.87 10.20
C TYR A 75 6.63 11.75 11.26
N GLU A 76 6.30 11.63 12.54
CA GLU A 76 7.26 11.45 13.63
C GLU A 76 8.08 10.17 13.45
N ALA A 77 7.42 9.06 13.08
CA ALA A 77 8.11 7.81 12.80
C ALA A 77 8.99 7.90 11.54
N ILE A 78 8.50 8.58 10.50
CA ILE A 78 9.29 8.85 9.28
C ILE A 78 10.56 9.65 9.63
N ASP A 79 10.42 10.71 10.42
CA ASP A 79 11.55 11.57 10.82
C ASP A 79 12.55 10.80 11.69
N ALA A 80 12.08 9.98 12.64
CA ALA A 80 12.96 9.13 13.45
C ALA A 80 13.80 8.17 12.61
N VAL A 81 13.23 7.63 11.52
CA VAL A 81 13.96 6.79 10.56
C VAL A 81 15.01 7.60 9.82
N LEU A 82 14.66 8.80 9.35
CA LEU A 82 15.57 9.67 8.62
C LEU A 82 16.74 10.12 9.52
N ASP A 83 16.48 10.44 10.78
CA ASP A 83 17.49 10.79 11.77
C ASP A 83 18.46 9.64 12.02
N MET A 84 17.96 8.40 12.09
CA MET A 84 18.81 7.21 12.24
C MET A 84 19.70 7.00 11.01
N ILE A 85 19.16 7.18 9.81
CA ILE A 85 19.94 7.09 8.56
C ILE A 85 21.01 8.19 8.51
N GLU A 86 20.67 9.39 8.94
CA GLU A 86 21.60 10.54 8.99
C GLU A 86 22.72 10.33 10.01
N ALA A 87 22.40 9.80 11.20
CA ALA A 87 23.38 9.48 12.23
C ALA A 87 24.41 8.42 11.78
N GLY A 88 24.02 7.54 10.86
CA GLY A 88 24.87 6.49 10.33
C GLY A 88 25.00 5.28 11.25
N MET A 89 25.81 4.30 10.83
CA MET A 89 25.94 3.02 11.51
C MET A 89 26.68 3.13 12.86
N PRO A 90 26.12 2.57 13.94
CA PRO A 90 26.85 2.43 15.19
C PRO A 90 28.05 1.48 15.06
N PRO A 91 29.13 1.67 15.86
CA PRO A 91 29.38 2.80 16.75
C PRO A 91 30.00 4.03 16.07
N ASP A 92 30.49 3.88 14.83
CA ASP A 92 31.40 4.83 14.20
C ASP A 92 30.71 5.95 13.40
N GLY A 93 29.38 5.93 13.30
CA GLY A 93 28.59 6.91 12.54
C GLY A 93 28.83 6.84 11.03
N ILE A 94 29.29 5.70 10.53
CA ILE A 94 29.59 5.53 9.10
C ILE A 94 28.28 5.58 8.31
N ARG A 95 28.20 6.47 7.32
CA ARG A 95 27.00 6.60 6.50
C ARG A 95 26.62 5.30 5.82
N PHE A 96 25.33 4.99 5.88
CA PHE A 96 24.70 3.96 5.08
C PHE A 96 24.86 4.24 3.58
N SER A 97 24.78 3.17 2.81
CA SER A 97 24.77 3.12 1.36
C SER A 97 23.40 2.66 0.89
N LYS A 98 22.96 3.23 -0.23
CA LYS A 98 21.78 2.74 -0.95
C LYS A 98 22.06 1.52 -1.83
N ASP A 99 23.34 1.23 -2.07
CA ASP A 99 23.79 0.14 -2.93
C ASP A 99 23.81 -1.19 -2.16
N GLU A 100 23.11 -2.20 -2.67
CA GLU A 100 23.06 -3.55 -2.09
C GLU A 100 24.44 -4.22 -2.03
N THR A 101 25.34 -3.84 -2.94
CA THR A 101 26.71 -4.38 -2.99
C THR A 101 27.59 -3.87 -1.86
N ALA A 102 27.15 -2.83 -1.15
CA ALA A 102 27.87 -2.27 0.00
C ALA A 102 27.73 -3.11 1.29
N LYS A 103 27.08 -4.29 1.21
CA LYS A 103 26.98 -5.30 2.28
C LYS A 103 26.51 -4.69 3.60
N ASP A 104 27.39 -4.63 4.60
CA ASP A 104 27.10 -4.12 5.94
C ASP A 104 26.67 -2.66 5.93
N ARG A 105 27.02 -1.88 4.90
CA ARG A 105 26.59 -0.49 4.75
C ARG A 105 25.25 -0.35 4.03
N TRP A 106 24.71 -1.39 3.43
CA TRP A 106 23.41 -1.28 2.76
C TRP A 106 22.33 -0.98 3.80
N VAL A 107 21.53 0.05 3.59
CA VAL A 107 20.56 0.53 4.61
C VAL A 107 19.47 -0.50 4.92
N VAL A 108 19.02 -1.26 3.92
CA VAL A 108 17.77 -2.06 3.99
C VAL A 108 17.79 -3.16 5.08
N PRO A 109 18.86 -3.96 5.27
CA PRO A 109 18.89 -4.96 6.35
C PRO A 109 18.83 -4.34 7.75
N HIS A 110 19.33 -3.12 7.92
CA HIS A 110 19.29 -2.37 9.19
C HIS A 110 17.95 -1.68 9.42
N MET A 111 17.12 -1.57 8.39
CA MET A 111 15.74 -1.11 8.50
C MET A 111 14.82 -2.12 9.20
N THR A 112 15.29 -3.32 9.55
CA THR A 112 14.51 -4.31 10.32
C THR A 112 14.16 -3.85 11.72
N ALA A 113 14.98 -3.01 12.35
CA ALA A 113 14.62 -2.33 13.61
C ALA A 113 13.48 -1.32 13.43
N LEU A 114 13.26 -0.85 12.19
CA LEU A 114 12.16 0.05 11.89
C LEU A 114 10.85 -0.70 11.75
N ASP A 115 10.83 -1.98 11.35
CA ASP A 115 9.57 -2.75 11.26
C ASP A 115 8.81 -2.72 12.59
N GLU A 116 9.51 -2.73 13.73
CA GLU A 116 8.90 -2.51 15.05
C GLU A 116 8.33 -1.08 15.20
N ILE A 117 9.10 -0.04 14.85
CA ILE A 117 8.67 1.37 14.90
C ILE A 117 7.44 1.62 14.01
N TRP A 118 7.46 1.14 12.76
CA TRP A 118 6.35 1.27 11.81
C TRP A 118 5.12 0.47 12.27
N THR A 119 5.31 -0.69 12.90
CA THR A 119 4.20 -1.55 13.35
C THR A 119 3.50 -0.97 14.58
N GLU A 120 4.26 -0.51 15.56
CA GLU A 120 3.73 0.14 16.76
C GLU A 120 3.00 1.44 16.42
N ASP A 121 3.57 2.23 15.52
CA ASP A 121 2.98 3.50 15.09
C ASP A 121 1.68 3.29 14.29
N ARG A 122 1.63 2.29 13.41
CA ARG A 122 0.39 1.89 12.71
C ARG A 122 -0.71 1.45 13.66
N ALA A 123 -0.36 0.72 14.72
CA ALA A 123 -1.32 0.32 15.75
C ALA A 123 -1.86 1.53 16.53
N ARG A 124 -1.00 2.51 16.85
CA ARG A 124 -1.37 3.79 17.47
C ARG A 124 -2.35 4.56 16.59
N VAL A 125 -1.98 4.85 15.34
CA VAL A 125 -2.83 5.60 14.38
C VAL A 125 -4.18 4.91 14.16
N SER A 126 -4.21 3.58 14.00
CA SER A 126 -5.46 2.84 13.82
C SER A 126 -6.38 2.89 15.06
N SER A 127 -5.83 3.09 16.27
CA SER A 127 -6.63 3.21 17.49
C SER A 127 -7.25 4.59 17.67
N GLU A 128 -6.60 5.63 17.16
CA GLU A 128 -7.07 7.03 17.22
C GLU A 128 -8.17 7.32 16.18
N VAL A 129 -8.24 6.55 15.09
CA VAL A 129 -9.20 6.73 13.99
C VAL A 129 -10.57 6.06 14.25
N LYS A 130 -10.73 5.27 15.32
CA LYS A 130 -12.04 4.69 15.69
C LYS A 130 -12.98 5.77 16.26
N ILE A 131 -13.80 6.36 15.40
CA ILE A 131 -15.00 7.15 15.73
C ILE A 131 -16.24 6.26 15.58
#